data_AF-A0A940YCZ3-F1
#
_entry.id   AF-A0A940YCZ3-F1
#
_cell.length_a   1.000
_cell.length_b   1.000
_cell.length_c   1.000
_cell.angle_alpha   90.00
_cell.angle_beta   90.00
_cell.angle_gamma   90.00
#
_symmetry.space_group_name_H-M   'P 1'
#
loop_
_entity.id
_entity.type
_entity.pdbx_description
1 polymer ?
#
loop_
_entity_poly.entity_id
_entity_poly.type
_entity_poly.pdbx_seq_one_letter_code
_entity_poly.pdbx_strand_id
1 'polypeptide(L)'
;MLDDSIARDLDAAMMVRRDNQPGFDTPTGILTQMRGTLYEGLISQIEARADPATLELGFHLLSMAEDSCRDVHSLLETITRKTQTDGRRHDVTLASSTDPSGVTFHCNPKPSVEAVATLENHCVKRKYALRAPRWFGISISPAGDVQFGVTLDFPWEASDEMERLTAGMKAPLQVRDALPKFVRDARRMKLGRNDPCHCGSGIKYKKCCMP
;
A
#
# COMPACT_ATOMS: atom_id res chain seq x y z
N MET A 1 16.60 21.14 21.68
CA MET A 1 17.60 20.09 21.91
C MET A 1 16.85 18.77 21.91
N LEU A 2 17.31 17.80 21.14
CA LEU A 2 16.80 16.44 21.18
C LEU A 2 17.30 15.77 22.47
N ASP A 3 16.44 15.02 23.16
CA ASP A 3 16.76 14.35 24.43
C ASP A 3 17.68 13.14 24.18
N ASP A 4 18.68 12.92 25.04
CA ASP A 4 19.63 11.80 24.93
C ASP A 4 18.93 10.42 25.01
N SER A 5 17.68 10.41 25.47
CA SER A 5 16.82 9.21 25.53
C SER A 5 16.43 8.65 24.14
N ILE A 6 16.56 9.43 23.05
CA ILE A 6 16.07 9.01 21.72
C ILE A 6 16.84 7.79 21.17
N ALA A 7 18.13 7.66 21.49
CA ALA A 7 18.95 6.54 21.04
C ALA A 7 18.86 5.31 21.96
N ARG A 8 18.23 5.43 23.14
CA ARG A 8 18.30 4.41 24.20
C ARG A 8 17.83 3.02 23.73
N ASP A 9 16.73 2.98 22.99
CA ASP A 9 16.17 1.71 22.50
C ASP A 9 17.02 1.12 21.37
N LEU A 10 17.69 1.97 20.58
CA LEU A 10 18.63 1.53 19.55
C LEU A 10 19.92 0.98 20.18
N ASP A 11 20.47 1.67 21.17
CA ASP A 11 21.67 1.23 21.90
C ASP A 11 21.43 -0.11 22.61
N ALA A 12 20.26 -0.26 23.24
CA ALA A 12 19.83 -1.51 23.83
C ALA A 12 19.78 -2.65 22.79
N ALA A 13 19.14 -2.41 21.64
CA ALA A 13 19.08 -3.39 20.56
C ALA A 13 20.47 -3.74 19.99
N MET A 14 21.38 -2.77 19.91
CA MET A 14 22.76 -2.99 19.47
C MET A 14 23.55 -3.85 20.46
N MET A 15 23.39 -3.63 21.78
CA MET A 15 23.99 -4.51 22.80
C MET A 15 23.47 -5.94 22.73
N VAL A 16 22.17 -6.13 22.47
CA VAL A 16 21.58 -7.47 22.27
C VAL A 16 22.21 -8.16 21.06
N ARG A 17 22.31 -7.47 19.90
CA ARG A 17 22.87 -8.05 18.66
C ARG A 17 24.37 -8.33 18.74
N ARG A 18 25.14 -7.43 19.36
CA ARG A 18 26.60 -7.46 19.35
C ARG A 18 27.17 -8.30 20.49
N ASP A 19 26.65 -8.09 21.69
CA ASP A 19 27.20 -8.64 22.93
C ASP A 19 26.34 -9.77 23.49
N ASN A 20 25.31 -10.19 22.75
CA ASN A 20 24.36 -11.24 23.13
C ASN A 20 23.71 -10.99 24.50
N GLN A 21 23.50 -9.71 24.83
CA GLN A 21 22.85 -9.29 26.06
C GLN A 21 21.35 -9.62 26.03
N PRO A 22 20.70 -9.87 27.18
CA PRO A 22 19.27 -10.12 27.22
C PRO A 22 18.49 -8.85 26.87
N GLY A 23 17.52 -8.98 25.95
CA GLY A 23 16.66 -7.87 25.53
C GLY A 23 16.05 -8.09 24.16
N PHE A 24 15.39 -7.07 23.63
CA PHE A 24 14.88 -7.09 22.27
C PHE A 24 15.97 -6.68 21.28
N ASP A 25 16.20 -7.52 20.27
CA ASP A 25 17.17 -7.25 19.22
C ASP A 25 16.70 -6.17 18.24
N THR A 26 15.44 -5.78 18.27
CA THR A 26 14.83 -4.81 17.36
C THR A 26 13.96 -3.88 18.17
N PRO A 27 14.24 -2.57 18.19
CA PRO A 27 13.44 -1.62 18.94
C PRO A 27 12.04 -1.51 18.34
N THR A 28 11.07 -1.15 19.18
CA THR A 28 9.70 -0.92 18.71
C THR A 28 9.67 0.30 17.80
N GLY A 29 9.16 0.13 16.59
CA GLY A 29 8.98 1.19 15.60
C GLY A 29 7.89 0.85 14.60
N ILE A 30 7.68 1.73 13.61
CA ILE A 30 6.61 1.59 12.62
C ILE A 30 6.63 0.22 11.94
N LEU A 31 7.80 -0.24 11.46
CA LEU A 31 7.90 -1.54 10.78
C LEU A 31 7.57 -2.72 11.71
N THR A 32 7.91 -2.62 13.01
CA THR A 32 7.50 -3.66 13.98
C THR A 32 6.00 -3.65 14.26
N GLN A 33 5.36 -2.47 14.22
CA GLN A 33 3.92 -2.34 14.44
C GLN A 33 3.10 -2.78 13.22
N MET A 34 3.70 -2.75 12.02
CA MET A 34 3.07 -3.23 10.79
C MET A 34 3.29 -4.73 10.57
N ARG A 35 3.98 -5.46 11.44
CA ARG A 35 4.22 -6.91 11.30
C ARG A 35 2.90 -7.69 11.15
N GLY A 36 2.85 -8.59 10.18
CA GLY A 36 1.68 -9.42 9.90
C GLY A 36 0.54 -8.69 9.19
N THR A 37 0.74 -7.42 8.81
CA THR A 37 -0.20 -6.68 7.96
C THR A 37 0.08 -6.96 6.49
N LEU A 38 -0.89 -6.68 5.61
CA LEU A 38 -0.67 -6.72 4.15
C LEU A 38 0.41 -5.73 3.69
N TYR A 39 0.64 -4.65 4.44
CA TYR A 39 1.67 -3.68 4.13
C TYR A 39 3.08 -4.25 4.33
N GLU A 40 3.31 -4.91 5.46
CA GLU A 40 4.58 -5.57 5.71
C GLU A 40 4.79 -6.75 4.75
N GLY A 41 3.77 -7.57 4.54
CA GLY A 41 3.82 -8.66 3.56
C GLY A 41 4.11 -8.16 2.14
N LEU A 42 3.64 -6.98 1.76
CA LEU A 42 3.97 -6.35 0.47
C LEU A 42 5.45 -5.99 0.37
N ILE A 43 5.99 -5.32 1.40
CA ILE A 43 7.41 -4.92 1.44
C ILE A 43 8.31 -6.15 1.39
N SER A 44 8.03 -7.17 2.21
CA SER A 44 8.83 -8.41 2.24
C SER A 44 8.81 -9.14 0.90
N GLN A 45 7.70 -9.11 0.18
CA GLN A 45 7.61 -9.72 -1.15
C GLN A 45 8.38 -8.92 -2.22
N ILE A 46 8.36 -7.59 -2.16
CA ILE A 46 9.17 -6.73 -3.04
C ILE A 46 10.65 -7.01 -2.80
N GLU A 47 11.07 -7.03 -1.53
CA GLU A 47 12.45 -7.31 -1.13
C GLU A 47 12.91 -8.69 -1.61
N ALA A 48 12.10 -9.73 -1.39
CA ALA A 48 12.43 -11.11 -1.77
C ALA A 48 12.54 -11.32 -3.29
N ARG A 49 11.80 -10.54 -4.10
CA ARG A 49 11.85 -10.63 -5.57
C ARG A 49 13.03 -9.91 -6.18
N ALA A 50 13.49 -8.83 -5.53
CA ALA A 50 14.54 -7.95 -6.03
C ALA A 50 14.35 -7.51 -7.50
N ASP A 51 13.09 -7.42 -7.96
CA ASP A 51 12.77 -6.96 -9.31
C ASP A 51 13.01 -5.44 -9.39
N PRO A 52 13.91 -4.96 -10.27
CA PRO A 52 14.18 -3.53 -10.43
C PRO A 52 12.92 -2.68 -10.65
N ALA A 53 11.88 -3.25 -11.29
CA ALA A 53 10.62 -2.56 -11.53
C ALA A 53 9.80 -2.27 -10.26
N THR A 54 10.11 -2.92 -9.13
CA THR A 54 9.39 -2.77 -7.85
C THR A 54 10.26 -2.34 -6.69
N LEU A 55 11.59 -2.40 -6.82
CA LEU A 55 12.51 -2.06 -5.74
C LEU A 55 12.37 -0.59 -5.29
N GLU A 56 12.26 0.33 -6.25
CA GLU A 56 12.02 1.76 -5.96
C GLU A 56 10.69 2.00 -5.23
N LEU A 57 9.66 1.21 -5.55
CA LEU A 57 8.41 1.23 -4.80
C LEU A 57 8.62 0.76 -3.36
N GLY A 58 9.45 -0.27 -3.13
CA GLY A 58 9.83 -0.73 -1.80
C GLY A 58 10.43 0.41 -0.96
N PHE A 59 11.39 1.14 -1.51
CA PHE A 59 11.97 2.32 -0.85
C PHE A 59 10.94 3.42 -0.61
N HIS A 60 10.06 3.68 -1.59
CA HIS A 60 9.00 4.66 -1.43
C HIS A 60 8.08 4.31 -0.26
N LEU A 61 7.61 3.06 -0.17
CA LEU A 61 6.79 2.57 0.94
C LEU A 61 7.55 2.71 2.27
N LEU A 62 8.80 2.27 2.35
CA LEU A 62 9.60 2.38 3.57
C LEU A 62 9.81 3.83 4.05
N SER A 63 9.75 4.81 3.14
CA SER A 63 9.89 6.24 3.46
C SER A 63 8.61 6.91 3.97
N MET A 64 7.47 6.23 3.90
CA MET A 64 6.17 6.81 4.28
C MET A 64 6.04 7.03 5.79
N ALA A 65 5.28 8.05 6.17
CA ALA A 65 4.91 8.29 7.57
C ALA A 65 3.98 7.17 8.10
N GLU A 66 3.99 6.98 9.43
CA GLU A 66 3.24 5.91 10.10
C GLU A 66 1.75 5.86 9.72
N ASP A 67 1.05 6.99 9.75
CA ASP A 67 -0.36 7.05 9.38
C ASP A 67 -0.57 6.56 7.93
N SER A 68 0.33 6.95 7.02
CA SER A 68 0.26 6.52 5.62
C SER A 68 0.49 5.02 5.44
N CYS A 69 1.36 4.40 6.24
CA CYS A 69 1.54 2.94 6.25
C CYS A 69 0.24 2.22 6.63
N ARG A 70 -0.45 2.72 7.67
CA ARG A 70 -1.76 2.18 8.12
C ARG A 70 -2.84 2.38 7.09
N ASP A 71 -2.82 3.52 6.41
CA ASP A 71 -3.77 3.83 5.34
C ASP A 71 -3.59 2.87 4.16
N VAL A 72 -2.36 2.67 3.69
CA VAL A 72 -2.07 1.69 2.63
C VAL A 72 -2.54 0.30 3.05
N HIS A 73 -2.22 -0.16 4.26
CA HIS A 73 -2.71 -1.45 4.75
C HIS A 73 -4.24 -1.57 4.65
N SER A 74 -4.98 -0.59 5.17
CA SER A 74 -6.44 -0.57 5.18
C SER A 74 -7.06 -0.56 3.78
N LEU A 75 -6.41 0.17 2.86
CA LEU A 75 -6.79 0.21 1.46
C LEU A 75 -6.57 -1.14 0.77
N LEU A 76 -5.42 -1.78 1.01
CA LEU A 76 -5.11 -3.11 0.49
C LEU A 76 -6.13 -4.14 0.97
N GLU A 77 -6.45 -4.17 2.26
CA GLU A 77 -7.49 -5.06 2.80
C GLU A 77 -8.85 -4.87 2.14
N THR A 78 -9.17 -3.62 1.79
CA THR A 78 -10.45 -3.30 1.18
C THR A 78 -10.52 -3.82 -0.25
N ILE A 79 -9.50 -3.59 -1.07
CA ILE A 79 -9.49 -4.04 -2.46
C ILE A 79 -9.35 -5.57 -2.56
N THR A 80 -8.56 -6.20 -1.70
CA THR A 80 -8.40 -7.67 -1.70
C THR A 80 -9.70 -8.36 -1.32
N ARG A 81 -10.35 -7.91 -0.24
CA ARG A 81 -11.64 -8.47 0.19
C ARG A 81 -12.75 -8.26 -0.84
N LYS A 82 -12.84 -7.08 -1.46
CA LYS A 82 -13.81 -6.84 -2.53
C LYS A 82 -13.60 -7.80 -3.69
N THR A 83 -12.35 -7.95 -4.13
CA THR A 83 -11.96 -8.89 -5.19
C THR A 83 -12.28 -10.34 -4.82
N GLN A 84 -12.04 -10.76 -3.57
CA GLN A 84 -12.45 -12.09 -3.08
C GLN A 84 -13.96 -12.29 -3.10
N THR A 85 -14.74 -11.22 -2.86
CA THR A 85 -16.21 -11.30 -2.74
C THR A 85 -16.89 -11.36 -4.10
N ASP A 86 -16.47 -10.53 -5.07
CA ASP A 86 -17.16 -10.40 -6.35
C ASP A 86 -16.38 -10.98 -7.55
N GLY A 87 -15.13 -11.39 -7.34
CA GLY A 87 -14.25 -11.95 -8.37
C GLY A 87 -13.82 -10.93 -9.43
N ARG A 88 -14.02 -9.63 -9.20
CA ARG A 88 -13.69 -8.56 -10.16
C ARG A 88 -12.46 -7.79 -9.69
N ARG A 89 -11.74 -7.17 -10.62
CA ARG A 89 -10.61 -6.29 -10.28
C ARG A 89 -11.11 -5.07 -9.50
N HIS A 90 -10.40 -4.75 -8.43
CA HIS A 90 -10.53 -3.47 -7.71
C HIS A 90 -9.20 -2.76 -7.69
N ASP A 91 -9.24 -1.43 -7.63
CA ASP A 91 -8.04 -0.60 -7.59
C ASP A 91 -8.20 0.55 -6.61
N VAL A 92 -7.05 1.06 -6.19
CA VAL A 92 -6.95 2.27 -5.38
C VAL A 92 -5.66 3.00 -5.74
N THR A 93 -5.70 4.33 -5.69
CA THR A 93 -4.54 5.17 -5.95
C THR A 93 -4.32 6.08 -4.76
N LEU A 94 -3.08 6.11 -4.28
CA LEU A 94 -2.61 6.97 -3.21
C LEU A 94 -1.59 7.95 -3.80
N ALA A 95 -1.92 9.22 -3.77
CA ALA A 95 -1.00 10.29 -4.17
C ALA A 95 -0.44 10.97 -2.92
N SER A 96 0.84 11.28 -2.93
CA SER A 96 1.46 12.10 -1.91
C SER A 96 0.93 13.54 -2.00
N SER A 97 0.72 14.16 -0.84
CA SER A 97 0.27 15.55 -0.72
C SER A 97 1.43 16.55 -0.66
N THR A 98 2.65 16.08 -0.40
CA THR A 98 3.85 16.90 -0.18
C THR A 98 4.84 16.85 -1.34
N ASP A 99 4.83 15.76 -2.10
CA ASP A 99 5.65 15.55 -3.30
C ASP A 99 4.73 15.00 -4.40
N PRO A 100 4.84 15.46 -5.67
CA PRO A 100 4.01 14.93 -6.76
C PRO A 100 4.47 13.51 -7.14
N SER A 101 4.23 12.54 -6.28
CA SER A 101 4.47 11.12 -6.51
C SER A 101 3.30 10.31 -5.98
N GLY A 102 3.19 9.05 -6.40
CA GLY A 102 2.08 8.22 -5.96
C GLY A 102 2.21 6.77 -6.36
N VAL A 103 1.34 5.96 -5.76
CA VAL A 103 1.24 4.53 -5.99
C VAL A 103 -0.19 4.15 -6.35
N THR A 104 -0.32 3.33 -7.39
CA THR A 104 -1.58 2.73 -7.81
C THR A 104 -1.53 1.23 -7.54
N PHE A 105 -2.46 0.76 -6.71
CA PHE A 105 -2.62 -0.66 -6.39
C PHE A 105 -3.79 -1.22 -7.18
N HIS A 106 -3.58 -2.32 -7.91
CA HIS A 106 -4.64 -3.13 -8.47
C HIS A 106 -4.68 -4.47 -7.73
N CYS A 107 -5.87 -4.95 -7.40
CA CYS A 107 -6.08 -6.32 -6.98
C CYS A 107 -6.73 -7.09 -8.12
N ASN A 108 -5.99 -8.02 -8.73
CA ASN A 108 -6.45 -8.82 -9.86
C ASN A 108 -6.62 -10.29 -9.42
N PRO A 109 -7.76 -10.94 -9.71
CA PRO A 109 -7.96 -12.36 -9.41
C PRO A 109 -6.88 -13.27 -10.02
N LYS A 110 -6.44 -12.95 -11.25
CA LYS A 110 -5.39 -13.67 -11.97
C LYS A 110 -4.52 -12.67 -12.76
N PRO A 111 -3.19 -12.86 -12.81
CA PRO A 111 -2.33 -12.05 -13.67
C PRO A 111 -2.62 -12.34 -15.15
N SER A 112 -2.59 -11.30 -15.97
CA SER A 112 -2.72 -11.38 -17.44
C SER A 112 -1.99 -10.22 -18.11
N VAL A 113 -1.68 -10.37 -19.40
CA VAL A 113 -1.08 -9.28 -20.21
C VAL A 113 -1.99 -8.04 -20.24
N GLU A 114 -3.31 -8.25 -20.31
CA GLU A 114 -4.29 -7.17 -20.24
C GLU A 114 -4.27 -6.45 -18.88
N ALA A 115 -4.07 -7.18 -17.77
CA ALA A 115 -3.97 -6.58 -16.45
C ALA A 115 -2.71 -5.72 -16.31
N VAL A 116 -1.58 -6.14 -16.88
CA VAL A 116 -0.34 -5.35 -16.96
C VAL A 116 -0.58 -4.05 -17.72
N ALA A 117 -1.10 -4.14 -18.95
CA ALA A 117 -1.39 -2.98 -19.79
C ALA A 117 -2.40 -2.03 -19.13
N THR A 118 -3.38 -2.57 -18.40
CA THR A 118 -4.35 -1.73 -17.67
C THR A 118 -3.70 -1.00 -16.50
N LEU A 119 -2.84 -1.67 -15.73
CA LEU A 119 -2.10 -1.03 -14.64
C LEU A 119 -1.18 0.07 -15.16
N GLU A 120 -0.41 -0.22 -16.21
CA GLU A 120 0.49 0.74 -16.83
C GLU A 120 -0.26 1.97 -17.34
N ASN A 121 -1.33 1.77 -18.11
CA ASN A 121 -2.18 2.87 -18.59
C ASN A 121 -2.78 3.69 -17.43
N HIS A 122 -3.17 3.04 -16.33
CA HIS A 122 -3.65 3.76 -15.15
C HIS A 122 -2.53 4.61 -14.54
N CYS A 123 -1.32 4.06 -14.39
CA CYS A 123 -0.17 4.78 -13.85
C CYS A 123 0.22 5.98 -14.73
N VAL A 124 0.29 5.80 -16.06
CA VAL A 124 0.62 6.87 -17.01
C VAL A 124 -0.37 8.02 -16.91
N LYS A 125 -1.67 7.73 -16.86
CA LYS A 125 -2.72 8.75 -16.71
C LYS A 125 -2.64 9.47 -15.37
N ARG A 126 -2.39 8.75 -14.26
CA ARG A 126 -2.26 9.35 -12.93
C ARG A 126 -1.02 10.21 -12.80
N LYS A 127 0.12 9.73 -13.31
CA LYS A 127 1.37 10.49 -13.40
C LYS A 127 1.15 11.80 -14.14
N TYR A 128 0.50 11.73 -15.30
CA TYR A 128 0.24 12.92 -16.12
C TYR A 128 -0.70 13.90 -15.42
N ALA A 129 -1.85 13.43 -14.93
CA ALA A 129 -2.86 14.26 -14.30
C ALA A 129 -2.35 15.00 -13.05
N LEU A 130 -1.36 14.44 -12.35
CA LEU A 130 -0.73 15.05 -11.18
C LEU A 130 0.62 15.71 -11.45
N ARG A 131 1.06 15.75 -12.71
CA ARG A 131 2.37 16.30 -13.09
C ARG A 131 3.52 15.71 -12.27
N ALA A 132 3.43 14.41 -12.02
CA ALA A 132 4.37 13.69 -11.19
C ALA A 132 5.63 13.32 -11.98
N PRO A 133 6.86 13.56 -11.48
CA PRO A 133 8.09 13.03 -12.07
C PRO A 133 8.14 11.50 -11.99
N ARG A 134 7.48 10.90 -10.99
CA ARG A 134 7.52 9.47 -10.74
C ARG A 134 6.16 8.90 -10.35
N TRP A 135 5.88 7.69 -10.81
CA TRP A 135 4.67 6.95 -10.43
C TRP A 135 4.94 5.46 -10.31
N PHE A 136 4.33 4.83 -9.32
CA PHE A 136 4.44 3.40 -9.08
C PHE A 136 3.10 2.70 -9.29
N GLY A 137 3.15 1.50 -9.86
CA GLY A 137 2.02 0.62 -10.02
C GLY A 137 2.36 -0.76 -9.48
N ILE A 138 1.44 -1.37 -8.73
CA ILE A 138 1.60 -2.76 -8.30
C ILE A 138 0.28 -3.52 -8.39
N SER A 139 0.35 -4.73 -8.92
CA SER A 139 -0.75 -5.68 -8.91
C SER A 139 -0.54 -6.71 -7.81
N ILE A 140 -1.59 -6.97 -7.03
CA ILE A 140 -1.62 -8.01 -6.01
C ILE A 140 -2.76 -9.00 -6.27
N SER A 141 -2.60 -10.23 -5.78
CA SER A 141 -3.64 -11.25 -5.75
C SER A 141 -4.70 -10.92 -4.71
N PRO A 142 -5.87 -11.60 -4.72
CA PRO A 142 -6.84 -11.49 -3.64
C PRO A 142 -6.28 -11.99 -2.29
N ALA A 143 -5.23 -12.82 -2.30
CA ALA A 143 -4.52 -13.27 -1.10
C ALA A 143 -3.46 -12.25 -0.62
N GLY A 144 -3.21 -11.18 -1.37
CA GLY A 144 -2.21 -10.17 -1.04
C GLY A 144 -0.82 -10.45 -1.62
N ASP A 145 -0.68 -11.46 -2.49
CA ASP A 145 0.59 -11.78 -3.12
C ASP A 145 0.88 -10.80 -4.25
N VAL A 146 2.09 -10.28 -4.34
CA VAL A 146 2.52 -9.45 -5.47
C VAL A 146 2.44 -10.29 -6.74
N GLN A 147 1.92 -9.72 -7.82
CA GLN A 147 1.85 -10.37 -9.12
C GLN A 147 2.91 -9.77 -10.06
N PHE A 148 2.85 -8.47 -10.27
CA PHE A 148 3.76 -7.70 -11.11
C PHE A 148 3.71 -6.22 -10.69
N GLY A 149 4.72 -5.46 -11.09
CA GLY A 149 4.77 -4.02 -10.86
C GLY A 149 5.20 -3.23 -12.08
N VAL A 150 4.99 -1.92 -12.01
CA VAL A 150 5.32 -0.94 -13.04
C VAL A 150 5.93 0.26 -12.32
N THR A 151 7.05 0.76 -12.83
CA THR A 151 7.66 2.02 -12.37
C THR A 151 7.79 2.96 -13.54
N LEU A 152 7.27 4.19 -13.40
CA LEU A 152 7.33 5.24 -14.40
C LEU A 152 8.21 6.39 -13.89
N ASP A 153 9.51 6.33 -14.15
CA ASP A 153 10.48 7.32 -13.71
C ASP A 153 11.08 8.08 -14.89
N PHE A 154 10.49 9.21 -15.23
CA PHE A 154 10.89 10.06 -16.36
C PHE A 154 10.26 11.44 -16.23
N PRO A 155 10.89 12.52 -16.75
CA PRO A 155 10.34 13.86 -16.68
C PRO A 155 8.92 13.94 -17.24
N TRP A 156 8.08 14.76 -16.61
CA TRP A 156 6.74 15.01 -17.13
C TRP A 156 6.82 15.88 -18.38
N GLU A 157 6.09 15.49 -19.43
CA GLU A 157 5.99 16.23 -20.68
C GLU A 157 4.52 16.45 -21.04
N ALA A 158 4.18 17.65 -21.50
CA ALA A 158 2.84 17.99 -21.94
C ALA A 158 2.49 17.25 -23.24
N SER A 159 1.25 16.76 -23.35
CA SER A 159 0.78 16.07 -24.55
C SER A 159 -0.72 16.27 -24.75
N ASP A 160 -1.13 16.71 -25.94
CA ASP A 160 -2.55 16.89 -26.30
C ASP A 160 -3.34 15.58 -26.27
N GLU A 161 -2.68 14.44 -26.52
CA GLU A 161 -3.29 13.13 -26.35
C GLU A 161 -3.57 12.86 -24.87
N MET A 162 -2.56 13.06 -24.01
CA MET A 162 -2.70 12.82 -22.58
C MET A 162 -3.71 13.76 -21.95
N GLU A 163 -3.75 15.03 -22.35
CA GLU A 163 -4.73 16.01 -21.88
C GLU A 163 -6.16 15.52 -22.14
N ARG A 164 -6.43 15.01 -23.37
CA ARG A 164 -7.73 14.42 -23.73
C ARG A 164 -8.03 13.16 -22.91
N LEU A 165 -7.04 12.30 -22.70
CA LEU A 165 -7.19 11.06 -21.94
C LEU A 165 -7.41 11.30 -20.43
N THR A 166 -6.95 12.42 -19.88
CA THR A 166 -7.04 12.73 -18.45
C THR A 166 -8.11 13.76 -18.09
N ALA A 167 -8.69 14.49 -19.05
CA ALA A 167 -9.65 15.58 -18.81
C ALA A 167 -10.86 15.21 -17.91
N GLY A 168 -11.31 13.96 -17.95
CA GLY A 168 -12.44 13.47 -17.15
C GLY A 168 -12.06 12.72 -15.87
N MET A 169 -10.77 12.68 -15.51
CA MET A 169 -10.34 11.90 -14.35
C MET A 169 -10.78 12.55 -13.05
N LYS A 170 -11.36 11.73 -12.18
CA LYS A 170 -11.59 12.13 -10.78
C LYS A 170 -10.25 12.40 -10.11
N ALA A 171 -10.19 13.48 -9.34
CA ALA A 171 -9.06 13.78 -8.48
C ALA A 171 -8.67 12.52 -7.68
N PRO A 172 -7.37 12.23 -7.55
CA PRO A 172 -6.93 11.13 -6.71
C PRO A 172 -7.41 11.40 -5.29
N LEU A 173 -7.80 10.31 -4.64
CA LEU A 173 -8.31 10.35 -3.29
C LEU A 173 -7.22 10.91 -2.37
N GLN A 174 -7.44 12.09 -1.78
CA GLN A 174 -6.63 12.47 -0.64
C GLN A 174 -6.95 11.50 0.49
N VAL A 175 -5.92 10.86 1.02
CA VAL A 175 -6.03 9.74 1.96
C VAL A 175 -6.92 10.11 3.15
N ARG A 176 -6.78 11.34 3.68
CA ARG A 176 -7.58 11.87 4.80
C ARG A 176 -9.09 11.97 4.51
N ASP A 177 -9.50 12.23 3.27
CA ASP A 177 -10.91 12.40 2.90
C ASP A 177 -11.57 11.08 2.44
N ALA A 178 -10.74 10.16 1.97
CA ALA A 178 -11.15 8.88 1.40
C ALA A 178 -11.30 7.81 2.47
N LEU A 179 -10.35 7.72 3.41
CA LEU A 179 -10.30 6.66 4.42
C LEU A 179 -11.63 6.52 5.20
N PRO A 180 -12.30 7.61 5.64
CA PRO A 180 -13.59 7.48 6.32
C PRO A 180 -14.69 6.88 5.43
N LYS A 181 -14.70 7.18 4.12
CA LYS A 181 -15.65 6.58 3.17
C LYS A 181 -15.32 5.12 2.88
N PHE A 182 -14.05 4.78 2.68
CA PHE A 182 -13.61 3.40 2.46
C PHE A 182 -13.85 2.52 3.70
N VAL A 183 -13.56 3.03 4.90
CA VAL A 183 -13.86 2.35 6.17
C VAL A 183 -15.36 2.24 6.41
N ARG A 184 -16.16 3.26 6.09
CA ARG A 184 -17.63 3.17 6.15
C ARG A 184 -18.19 2.16 5.16
N ASP A 185 -17.68 2.11 3.93
CA ASP A 185 -18.11 1.16 2.91
C ASP A 185 -17.64 -0.27 3.25
N ALA A 186 -16.47 -0.43 3.86
CA ALA A 186 -15.99 -1.69 4.44
C ALA A 186 -16.87 -2.15 5.61
N ARG A 187 -17.35 -1.23 6.47
CA ARG A 187 -18.30 -1.51 7.56
C ARG A 187 -19.72 -1.82 7.04
N ARG A 188 -20.12 -1.23 5.91
CA ARG A 188 -21.41 -1.50 5.23
C ARG A 188 -21.39 -2.75 4.36
N MET A 189 -20.19 -3.26 4.06
CA MET A 189 -20.01 -4.54 3.38
C MET A 189 -20.69 -5.60 4.26
N LYS A 190 -21.71 -6.28 3.70
CA LYS A 190 -22.45 -7.33 4.40
C LYS A 190 -21.54 -8.55 4.58
N LEU A 191 -20.62 -8.47 5.54
CA LEU A 191 -19.78 -9.59 5.94
C LEU A 191 -20.67 -10.64 6.61
N GLY A 192 -20.60 -11.87 6.10
CA GLY A 192 -21.20 -13.01 6.75
C GLY A 192 -20.63 -13.18 8.16
N ARG A 193 -21.45 -13.62 9.11
CA ARG A 193 -21.06 -13.81 10.53
C ARG A 193 -19.75 -14.60 10.70
N ASN A 194 -19.45 -15.51 9.78
CA ASN A 194 -18.28 -16.38 9.84
C ASN A 194 -17.11 -15.94 8.96
N ASP A 195 -17.24 -14.87 8.17
CA ASP A 195 -16.18 -14.37 7.30
C ASP A 195 -15.03 -13.75 8.12
N PRO A 196 -13.78 -13.69 7.62
CA PRO A 196 -12.70 -12.98 8.30
C PRO A 196 -13.07 -11.53 8.62
N CYS A 197 -12.76 -11.03 9.84
CA CYS A 197 -13.12 -9.66 10.18
C CYS A 197 -12.30 -8.63 9.39
N HIS A 198 -12.94 -7.51 9.07
CA HIS A 198 -12.32 -6.34 8.45
C HIS A 198 -11.33 -5.58 9.35
N CYS A 199 -11.10 -6.02 10.60
CA CYS A 199 -10.07 -5.46 11.50
C CYS A 199 -8.65 -5.99 11.19
N GLY A 200 -8.51 -6.89 10.22
CA GLY A 200 -7.23 -7.55 9.93
C GLY A 200 -6.79 -8.59 10.96
N SER A 201 -7.61 -8.92 11.96
CA SER A 201 -7.25 -9.90 13.00
C SER A 201 -7.18 -11.35 12.52
N GLY A 202 -7.69 -11.65 11.33
CA GLY A 202 -7.85 -13.03 10.83
C GLY A 202 -8.92 -13.86 11.56
N ILE A 203 -9.61 -13.30 12.56
CA ILE A 203 -10.67 -13.98 13.32
C ILE A 203 -12.03 -13.76 12.64
N LYS A 204 -12.95 -14.74 12.75
CA LYS A 204 -14.34 -14.63 12.25
C LYS A 204 -15.00 -13.33 12.72
N TYR A 205 -15.75 -12.66 11.84
CA TYR A 205 -16.37 -11.35 12.06
C TYR A 205 -17.19 -11.33 13.36
N LYS A 206 -18.00 -12.36 13.61
CA LYS A 206 -18.79 -12.52 14.85
C LYS A 206 -17.98 -12.57 16.16
N LYS A 207 -16.66 -12.70 16.09
CA LYS A 207 -15.73 -12.80 17.22
C LYS A 207 -14.69 -11.66 17.26
N CYS A 208 -14.66 -10.74 16.29
CA CYS A 208 -13.83 -9.51 16.35
C CYS A 208 -14.76 -8.29 16.41
N CYS A 209 -15.12 -7.74 15.25
CA CYS A 209 -15.69 -6.41 15.14
C CYS A 209 -17.22 -6.39 14.99
N MET A 210 -17.90 -7.53 15.12
CA MET A 210 -19.35 -7.56 15.16
C MET A 210 -19.81 -6.96 16.50
N PRO A 211 -20.76 -6.02 16.50
CA PRO A 211 -21.31 -5.45 17.73
C PRO A 211 -21.94 -6.51 18.65
#